data_AF-A0A7W4IBS0-F1
#
_entry.id   AF-A0A7W4IBS0-F1
#
_cell.length_a   1.000
_cell.length_b   1.000
_cell.length_c   1.000
_cell.angle_alpha   90.00
_cell.angle_beta   90.00
_cell.angle_gamma   90.00
#
_symmetry.space_group_name_H-M   'P 1'
#
loop_
_entity.id
_entity.type
_entity.pdbx_description
1 polymer ?
#
loop_
_entity_poly.entity_id
_entity_poly.type
_entity_poly.pdbx_seq_one_letter_code
_entity_poly.pdbx_strand_id
1 'polypeptide(L)'
;MAMSMLKAVEPGFVSDADRLAAQEASRALAKLSGNGCVQVDAQADTGERQTFVLPAAAVRLLTDMMAQLAEGRSVAVMPRHAELTTQQAADLLNVSRPYLVSLLEQDKLPFKKVGTHRRIQLQDLLAYMEARNTTSDDAMDALAAEAQELGMGY
;
A
#
# COMPACT_ATOMS: atom_id res chain seq x y z
N MET A 1 22.12 1.53 17.40
CA MET A 1 20.83 0.80 17.41
C MET A 1 20.46 0.49 15.96
N ALA A 2 20.28 -0.78 15.63
CA ALA A 2 19.93 -1.20 14.28
C ALA A 2 18.55 -0.64 13.92
N MET A 3 18.50 0.28 12.95
CA MET A 3 17.26 0.59 12.21
C MET A 3 16.85 -0.71 11.53
N SER A 4 15.92 -1.43 12.16
CA SER A 4 15.27 -2.60 11.56
C SER A 4 14.77 -2.17 10.19
N MET A 5 15.32 -2.81 9.15
CA MET A 5 14.98 -2.52 7.77
C MET A 5 13.47 -2.67 7.62
N LEU A 6 12.84 -1.60 7.14
CA LEU A 6 11.59 -1.69 6.39
C LEU A 6 11.77 -2.77 5.33
N LYS A 7 11.37 -4.00 5.64
CA LYS A 7 11.25 -5.05 4.65
C LYS A 7 9.90 -4.81 4.01
N ALA A 8 9.86 -3.90 3.02
CA ALA A 8 8.80 -3.97 2.03
C ALA A 8 8.88 -5.40 1.48
N VAL A 9 7.89 -6.22 1.82
CA VAL A 9 7.72 -7.51 1.16
C VAL A 9 7.13 -7.16 -0.18
N GLU A 10 7.99 -6.84 -1.14
CA GLU A 10 7.57 -6.67 -2.52
C GLU A 10 7.44 -8.06 -3.13
N PRO A 11 6.24 -8.46 -3.59
CA PRO A 11 6.02 -9.77 -4.17
C PRO A 11 6.74 -9.99 -5.51
N GLY A 12 7.60 -9.05 -5.95
CA GLY A 12 8.30 -9.12 -7.22
C GLY A 12 7.34 -9.08 -8.41
N PHE A 13 7.89 -9.21 -9.62
CA PHE A 13 7.07 -9.38 -10.83
C PHE A 13 6.32 -10.71 -10.74
N VAL A 14 4.99 -10.63 -10.72
CA VAL A 14 4.08 -11.79 -10.61
C VAL A 14 3.92 -12.42 -11.98
N SER A 15 4.32 -13.68 -12.14
CA SER A 15 4.12 -14.43 -13.41
C SER A 15 2.63 -14.71 -13.67
N ASP A 16 2.26 -15.09 -14.90
CA ASP A 16 0.89 -15.54 -15.21
C ASP A 16 0.43 -16.68 -14.28
N ALA A 17 1.35 -17.60 -13.95
CA ALA A 17 1.08 -18.72 -13.04
C ALA A 17 0.84 -18.23 -11.61
N ASP A 18 1.63 -17.27 -11.13
CA ASP A 18 1.46 -16.69 -9.80
C ASP A 18 0.14 -15.93 -9.66
N ARG A 19 -0.32 -15.25 -10.73
CA ARG A 19 -1.62 -14.58 -10.72
C ARG A 19 -2.78 -15.56 -10.60
N LEU A 20 -2.72 -16.68 -11.31
CA LEU A 20 -3.75 -17.73 -11.23
C LEU A 20 -3.78 -18.35 -9.82
N ALA A 21 -2.61 -18.69 -9.28
CA ALA A 21 -2.48 -19.19 -7.92
C ALA A 21 -3.01 -18.19 -6.89
N ALA A 22 -2.70 -16.90 -7.04
CA ALA A 22 -3.23 -15.84 -6.18
C ALA A 22 -4.75 -15.73 -6.28
N GLN A 23 -5.33 -15.86 -7.49
CA GLN A 23 -6.78 -15.82 -7.67
C GLN A 23 -7.48 -16.98 -6.97
N GLU A 24 -6.94 -18.20 -7.08
CA GLU A 24 -7.46 -19.38 -6.38
C GLU A 24 -7.35 -19.23 -4.86
N ALA A 25 -6.18 -18.78 -4.38
CA ALA A 25 -5.93 -18.55 -2.97
C ALA A 25 -6.89 -17.50 -2.38
N SER A 26 -7.09 -16.36 -3.07
CA SER A 26 -8.02 -15.32 -2.64
C SER A 26 -9.44 -15.87 -2.47
N ARG A 27 -9.93 -16.67 -3.43
CA ARG A 27 -11.25 -17.32 -3.36
C ARG A 27 -11.36 -18.33 -2.21
N ALA A 28 -10.31 -19.11 -1.97
CA ALA A 28 -10.28 -20.07 -0.88
C ALA A 28 -10.30 -19.36 0.49
N LEU A 29 -9.44 -18.36 0.67
CA LEU A 29 -9.36 -17.57 1.90
C LEU A 29 -10.65 -16.78 2.19
N ALA A 30 -11.30 -16.23 1.16
CA ALA A 30 -12.58 -15.53 1.29
C ALA A 30 -13.68 -16.43 1.90
N LYS A 31 -13.73 -17.73 1.54
CA LYS A 31 -14.68 -18.68 2.14
C LYS A 31 -14.40 -18.98 3.61
N LEU A 32 -13.16 -18.80 4.03
CA LEU A 32 -12.71 -19.03 5.40
C LEU A 32 -12.75 -17.74 6.24
N SER A 33 -13.11 -16.60 5.64
CA SER A 33 -13.17 -15.31 6.31
C SER A 33 -14.40 -15.19 7.22
N GLY A 34 -14.28 -15.74 8.43
CA GLY A 34 -15.28 -15.66 9.48
C GLY A 34 -14.84 -14.79 10.67
N ASN A 35 -15.57 -14.93 11.79
CA ASN A 35 -15.13 -14.42 13.10
C ASN A 35 -14.33 -15.50 13.82
N GLY A 36 -13.14 -15.17 14.34
CA GLY A 36 -12.31 -16.09 15.13
C GLY A 36 -10.96 -16.42 14.48
N CYS A 37 -10.64 -17.72 14.38
CA CYS A 37 -9.36 -18.23 13.90
C CYS A 37 -9.57 -19.30 12.83
N VAL A 38 -8.60 -19.44 11.92
CA VAL A 38 -8.59 -20.45 10.85
C VAL A 38 -7.36 -21.35 11.06
N GLN A 39 -7.58 -22.65 11.16
CA GLN A 39 -6.49 -23.62 11.14
C GLN A 39 -6.05 -23.84 9.69
N VAL A 40 -4.74 -23.81 9.47
CA VAL A 40 -4.10 -23.99 8.18
C VAL A 40 -3.18 -25.19 8.26
N ASP A 41 -3.37 -26.12 7.33
CA ASP A 41 -2.44 -27.20 7.07
C ASP A 41 -1.68 -26.86 5.78
N ALA A 42 -0.40 -26.53 5.92
CA ALA A 42 0.47 -26.16 4.81
C ALA A 42 1.48 -27.26 4.50
N GLN A 43 1.78 -27.45 3.23
CA GLN A 43 2.85 -28.32 2.76
C GLN A 43 3.82 -27.53 1.89
N ALA A 44 5.10 -27.55 2.23
CA ALA A 44 6.16 -26.96 1.41
C ALA A 44 6.53 -27.91 0.25
N ASP A 45 7.17 -27.36 -0.77
CA ASP A 45 7.67 -28.15 -1.93
C ASP A 45 8.70 -29.21 -1.51
N THR A 46 9.36 -29.00 -0.37
CA THR A 46 10.28 -29.97 0.26
C THR A 46 9.54 -31.20 0.83
N GLY A 47 8.21 -31.17 0.87
CA GLY A 47 7.34 -32.18 1.46
C GLY A 47 7.03 -31.93 2.94
N GLU A 48 7.67 -30.97 3.59
CA GLU A 48 7.43 -30.61 4.99
C GLU A 48 5.98 -30.16 5.20
N ARG A 49 5.32 -30.70 6.23
CA ARG A 49 3.95 -30.32 6.61
C ARG A 49 3.94 -29.60 7.95
N GLN A 50 3.20 -28.49 8.00
CA GLN A 50 3.03 -27.68 9.18
C GLN A 50 1.56 -27.36 9.38
N THR A 51 1.09 -27.46 10.62
CA THR A 51 -0.25 -27.05 11.03
C THR A 51 -0.13 -25.86 11.96
N PHE A 52 -0.82 -24.77 11.64
CA PHE A 52 -0.82 -23.55 12.45
C PHE A 52 -2.17 -22.84 12.38
N VAL A 53 -2.33 -21.81 13.21
CA VAL A 53 -3.58 -21.05 13.31
C VAL A 53 -3.34 -19.61 12.87
N LEU A 54 -4.19 -19.12 11.97
CA LEU A 54 -4.24 -17.73 11.56
C LEU A 54 -5.43 -17.00 12.21
N PRO A 55 -5.23 -15.81 12.79
CA PRO A 55 -6.35 -14.95 13.18
C PRO A 55 -7.19 -14.56 11.95
N ALA A 56 -8.51 -14.39 12.12
CA ALA A 56 -9.39 -13.96 11.04
C ALA A 56 -8.95 -12.63 10.39
N ALA A 57 -8.35 -11.73 11.17
CA ALA A 57 -7.78 -10.49 10.64
C ALA A 57 -6.64 -10.74 9.64
N ALA A 58 -5.78 -11.73 9.91
CA ALA A 58 -4.71 -12.10 8.99
C ALA A 58 -5.27 -12.76 7.72
N VAL A 59 -6.30 -13.59 7.84
CA VAL A 59 -6.98 -14.21 6.69
C VAL A 59 -7.59 -13.15 5.77
N ARG A 60 -8.24 -12.12 6.34
CA ARG A 60 -8.75 -10.98 5.56
C ARG A 60 -7.63 -10.24 4.84
N LEU A 61 -6.56 -9.89 5.55
CA LEU A 61 -5.40 -9.24 4.93
C LEU A 61 -4.83 -10.07 3.78
N LEU A 62 -4.61 -11.37 3.98
CA LEU A 62 -4.12 -12.26 2.92
C LEU A 62 -5.10 -12.33 1.74
N THR A 63 -6.42 -12.33 1.99
CA THR A 63 -7.44 -12.32 0.94
C THR A 63 -7.30 -11.09 0.04
N ASP A 64 -7.16 -9.90 0.65
CA ASP A 64 -7.01 -8.64 -0.08
C ASP A 64 -5.68 -8.59 -0.84
N MET A 65 -4.58 -9.03 -0.20
CA MET A 65 -3.27 -9.11 -0.84
C MET A 65 -3.29 -10.03 -2.07
N MET A 66 -3.89 -11.22 -1.94
CA MET A 66 -3.99 -12.18 -3.05
C MET A 66 -4.88 -11.62 -4.19
N ALA A 67 -5.93 -10.86 -3.88
CA ALA A 67 -6.75 -10.21 -4.90
C ALA A 67 -5.96 -9.17 -5.71
N GLN A 68 -5.16 -8.33 -5.05
CA GLN A 68 -4.28 -7.38 -5.74
C GLN A 68 -3.25 -8.10 -6.63
N LEU A 69 -2.64 -9.20 -6.13
CA LEU A 69 -1.69 -9.99 -6.91
C LEU A 69 -2.32 -10.65 -8.13
N ALA A 70 -3.56 -11.16 -8.00
CA ALA A 70 -4.31 -11.72 -9.11
C ALA A 70 -4.56 -10.69 -10.23
N GLU A 71 -4.70 -9.41 -9.87
CA GLU A 71 -4.81 -8.28 -10.81
C GLU A 71 -3.45 -7.80 -11.37
N GLY A 72 -2.35 -8.44 -10.98
CA GLY A 72 -0.99 -8.05 -11.39
C GLY A 72 -0.49 -6.79 -10.68
N ARG A 73 -1.11 -6.38 -9.58
CA ARG A 73 -0.71 -5.23 -8.79
C ARG A 73 0.29 -5.65 -7.72
N SER A 74 1.32 -4.83 -7.52
CA SER A 74 2.26 -5.00 -6.41
C SER A 74 1.57 -4.65 -5.08
N VAL A 75 1.99 -5.34 -4.03
CA VAL A 75 1.46 -5.15 -2.67
C VAL A 75 2.61 -4.95 -1.72
N ALA A 76 2.54 -3.96 -0.85
CA ALA A 76 3.54 -3.72 0.18
C ALA A 76 2.88 -3.73 1.57
N VAL A 77 3.47 -4.46 2.51
CA VAL A 77 3.07 -4.43 3.92
C VAL A 77 4.04 -3.54 4.68
N MET A 78 3.52 -2.47 5.30
CA MET A 78 4.31 -1.55 6.12
C MET A 78 3.76 -1.46 7.55
N PRO A 79 4.64 -1.38 8.57
CA PRO A 79 4.20 -1.08 9.93
C PRO A 79 3.49 0.28 9.99
N ARG A 80 2.39 0.36 10.74
CA ARG A 80 1.59 1.59 10.87
C ARG A 80 2.42 2.80 11.35
N HIS A 81 3.36 2.58 12.26
CA HIS A 81 4.23 3.61 12.83
C HIS A 81 5.61 3.65 12.16
N ALA A 82 5.68 3.28 10.89
CA ALA A 82 6.90 3.36 10.12
C ALA A 82 7.30 4.82 9.90
N GLU A 83 8.59 5.09 10.12
CA GLU A 83 9.22 6.34 9.74
C GLU A 83 9.92 6.19 8.41
N LEU A 84 9.53 7.04 7.47
CA LEU A 84 10.03 7.05 6.12
C LEU A 84 11.18 8.03 5.99
N THR A 85 12.18 7.64 5.21
CA THR A 85 13.14 8.60 4.67
C THR A 85 12.46 9.50 3.63
N THR A 86 13.06 10.65 3.33
CA THR A 86 12.58 11.51 2.24
C THR A 86 12.59 10.81 0.88
N GLN A 87 13.44 9.80 0.68
CA GLN A 87 13.44 9.08 -0.59
C GLN A 87 12.21 8.17 -0.67
N GLN A 88 12.00 7.32 0.33
CA GLN A 88 10.84 6.43 0.41
C GLN A 88 9.50 7.19 0.32
N ALA A 89 9.41 8.33 1.01
CA ALA A 89 8.21 9.15 0.96
C ALA A 89 7.99 9.80 -0.43
N ALA A 90 9.06 10.17 -1.13
CA ALA A 90 8.97 10.72 -2.48
C ALA A 90 8.55 9.65 -3.49
N ASP A 91 9.09 8.44 -3.34
CA ASP A 91 8.73 7.27 -4.15
C ASP A 91 7.25 6.93 -3.96
N LEU A 92 6.76 6.91 -2.70
CA LEU A 92 5.34 6.66 -2.40
C LEU A 92 4.40 7.74 -2.95
N LEU A 93 4.81 9.00 -2.95
CA LEU A 93 4.02 10.10 -3.53
C LEU A 93 4.17 10.22 -5.05
N ASN A 94 5.01 9.39 -5.66
CA ASN A 94 5.38 9.45 -7.08
C ASN A 94 5.86 10.85 -7.51
N VAL A 95 6.75 11.45 -6.72
CA VAL A 95 7.34 12.78 -6.96
C VAL A 95 8.85 12.76 -6.82
N SER A 96 9.52 13.82 -7.27
CA SER A 96 10.96 13.95 -7.06
C SER A 96 11.29 14.22 -5.58
N ARG A 97 12.41 13.67 -5.09
CA ARG A 97 12.90 13.95 -3.73
C ARG A 97 13.08 15.45 -3.45
N PRO A 98 13.62 16.29 -4.37
CA PRO A 98 13.71 17.73 -4.16
C PRO A 98 12.33 18.39 -3.96
N TYR A 99 11.31 17.98 -4.71
CA TYR A 99 9.95 18.49 -4.54
C TYR A 99 9.37 18.11 -3.17
N LEU A 100 9.56 16.86 -2.72
CA LEU A 100 9.15 16.50 -1.37
C LEU A 100 9.86 17.36 -0.32
N VAL A 101 11.17 17.56 -0.46
CA VAL A 101 11.92 18.39 0.50
C VAL A 101 11.39 19.82 0.54
N SER A 102 11.00 20.42 -0.58
CA SER A 102 10.41 21.76 -0.59
C SER A 102 9.05 21.80 0.12
N LEU A 103 8.22 20.76 -0.01
CA LEU A 103 6.97 20.64 0.76
C LEU A 103 7.22 20.60 2.27
N LEU A 104 8.23 19.85 2.71
CA LEU A 104 8.62 19.78 4.13
C LEU A 104 9.11 21.15 4.63
N GLU A 105 9.91 21.85 3.84
CA GLU A 105 10.44 23.18 4.21
C GLU A 105 9.38 24.28 4.20
N GLN A 106 8.25 24.06 3.51
CA GLN A 106 7.06 24.91 3.52
C GLN A 106 6.04 24.50 4.59
N ASP A 107 6.38 23.58 5.50
CA ASP A 107 5.51 23.02 6.54
C ASP A 107 4.19 22.42 5.99
N LYS A 108 4.17 22.01 4.71
CA LYS A 108 3.01 21.36 4.08
C LYS A 108 2.82 19.92 4.54
N LEU A 109 3.89 19.30 5.03
CA LEU A 109 3.87 17.95 5.55
C LEU A 109 4.69 17.89 6.85
N PRO A 110 4.16 17.31 7.94
CA PRO A 110 4.91 17.11 9.16
C PRO A 110 6.16 16.25 8.93
N PHE A 111 7.27 16.65 9.53
CA PHE A 111 8.48 15.84 9.58
C PHE A 111 9.23 16.10 10.87
N LYS A 112 10.09 15.15 11.23
CA LYS A 112 11.04 15.34 12.33
C LYS A 112 12.47 15.20 11.83
N LYS A 113 13.40 15.83 12.55
CA LYS A 113 14.84 15.63 12.32
C LYS A 113 15.38 14.55 13.24
N VAL A 114 16.14 13.62 12.67
CA VAL A 114 16.93 12.62 13.38
C VAL A 114 18.37 12.83 12.96
N GLY A 115 19.15 13.51 13.81
CA GLY A 115 20.43 14.08 13.42
C GLY A 115 20.26 15.11 12.30
N THR A 116 20.96 14.91 11.18
CA THR A 116 20.88 15.77 9.98
C THR A 116 19.78 15.34 9.00
N HIS A 117 19.15 14.18 9.22
CA HIS A 117 18.17 13.63 8.28
C HIS A 117 16.74 13.94 8.69
N ARG A 118 15.87 14.11 7.69
CA ARG A 118 14.42 14.22 7.88
C ARG A 118 13.77 12.83 7.89
N ARG A 119 12.74 12.68 8.72
CA ARG A 119 11.88 11.50 8.83
C ARG A 119 10.42 11.93 8.82
N ILE A 120 9.60 11.18 8.09
CA ILE A 120 8.17 11.45 7.91
C ILE A 120 7.42 10.24 8.43
N GLN A 121 6.38 10.44 9.25
CA GLN A 121 5.53 9.33 9.66
C GLN A 121 4.68 8.88 8.47
N LEU A 122 4.58 7.58 8.22
CA LEU A 122 3.79 7.04 7.12
C LEU A 122 2.32 7.53 7.18
N GLN A 123 1.73 7.58 8.37
CA GLN A 123 0.36 8.11 8.57
C GLN A 123 0.18 9.54 8.06
N ASP A 124 1.16 10.42 8.29
CA ASP A 124 1.09 11.82 7.90
C ASP A 124 1.24 11.94 6.37
N LEU A 125 2.09 11.11 5.77
CA LEU A 125 2.25 11.02 4.33
C LEU A 125 0.97 10.55 3.63
N LEU A 126 0.32 9.52 4.17
CA LEU A 126 -0.93 8.99 3.61
C LEU A 126 -2.07 10.01 3.73
N ALA A 127 -2.19 10.70 4.87
CA ALA A 127 -3.19 11.76 5.05
C ALA A 127 -2.98 12.92 4.06
N TYR A 128 -1.72 13.30 3.81
CA TYR A 128 -1.40 14.30 2.80
C TYR A 128 -1.75 13.84 1.38
N MET A 129 -1.47 12.58 1.04
CA MET A 129 -1.80 12.02 -0.26
C MET A 129 -3.31 12.00 -0.50
N GLU A 130 -4.09 11.61 0.51
CA GLU A 130 -5.55 11.61 0.45
C GLU A 130 -6.11 13.01 0.22
N ALA A 131 -5.67 14.00 1.02
CA ALA A 131 -6.09 15.39 0.86
C ALA A 131 -5.74 15.97 -0.53
N ARG A 132 -4.58 15.61 -1.07
CA ARG A 132 -4.14 16.02 -2.41
C ARG A 132 -5.01 15.42 -3.51
N ASN A 133 -5.36 14.14 -3.38
CA ASN A 133 -6.20 13.45 -4.36
C ASN A 133 -7.61 14.07 -4.40
N THR A 134 -8.24 14.29 -3.23
CA THR A 134 -9.54 14.98 -3.16
C THR A 134 -9.50 16.36 -3.82
N THR A 135 -8.47 17.15 -3.57
CA THR A 135 -8.32 18.48 -4.21
C THR A 135 -8.19 18.37 -5.74
N SER A 136 -7.52 17.33 -6.23
CA SER A 136 -7.36 17.09 -7.66
C SER A 136 -8.68 16.66 -8.31
N ASP A 137 -9.43 15.78 -7.66
CA ASP A 137 -10.73 15.32 -8.12
C ASP A 137 -11.73 16.47 -8.19
N ASP A 138 -11.80 17.30 -7.14
CA ASP A 138 -12.65 18.50 -7.11
C ASP A 138 -12.31 19.48 -8.24
N ALA A 139 -11.03 19.66 -8.56
CA ALA A 139 -10.59 20.53 -9.65
C ALA A 139 -10.95 19.95 -11.03
N MET A 140 -10.88 18.63 -11.21
CA MET A 140 -11.30 17.97 -12.44
C MET A 140 -12.81 18.07 -12.64
N ASP A 141 -13.60 17.87 -11.58
CA ASP A 141 -15.05 18.02 -11.60
C ASP A 141 -15.46 19.46 -11.94
N ALA A 142 -14.75 20.46 -11.39
CA ALA A 142 -14.97 21.86 -11.72
C ALA A 142 -14.69 22.18 -13.19
N LEU A 143 -13.59 21.66 -13.75
CA LEU A 143 -13.26 21.83 -15.17
C LEU A 143 -14.27 21.11 -16.08
N ALA A 144 -14.74 19.92 -15.69
CA ALA A 144 -15.75 19.18 -16.42
C ALA A 144 -17.11 19.91 -16.42
N ALA A 145 -17.50 20.49 -15.28
CA ALA A 145 -18.70 21.31 -15.17
C ALA A 145 -18.61 22.56 -16.06
N GLU A 146 -17.47 23.27 -16.05
CA GLU A 146 -17.24 24.44 -16.90
C GLU A 146 -17.27 24.08 -18.39
N ALA A 147 -16.66 22.96 -18.80
CA ALA A 147 -16.70 22.49 -20.17
C ALA A 147 -18.14 22.14 -20.64
N GLN A 148 -18.94 21.55 -19.74
CA GLN A 148 -20.36 21.24 -19.98
C GLN A 148 -21.20 22.52 -20.12
N GLU A 149 -20.95 23.53 -19.28
CA GLU A 149 -21.61 24.85 -19.36
C GLU A 149 -21.25 25.61 -20.64
N LEU A 150 -20.00 25.51 -21.08
CA LEU A 150 -19.52 26.14 -22.32
C LEU A 150 -19.94 25.39 -23.60
N GLY A 151 -20.71 24.30 -23.48
CA GLY A 151 -21.19 23.53 -24.62
C GLY A 151 -20.08 22.80 -25.39
N MET A 152 -18.91 22.60 -24.78
CA MET A 152 -17.80 21.84 -25.34
C MET A 152 -18.02 20.34 -25.06
N GLY A 153 -19.18 19.81 -25.45
CA GLY A 153 -19.44 18.38 -25.40
C GLY A 153 -18.75 17.66 -26.57
N TYR A 154 -18.07 16.55 -26.28
CA TYR A 154 -17.84 15.49 -27.28
C TYR A 154 -19.03 14.53 -27.27
#